data_AF-A0AB39TR06-F1
#
_entry.id   AF-A0AB39TR06-F1
#
_cell.length_a   1.000
_cell.length_b   1.000
_cell.length_c   1.000
_cell.angle_alpha   90.00
_cell.angle_beta   90.00
_cell.angle_gamma   90.00
#
_symmetry.space_group_name_H-M   'P 1'
#
loop_
_entity.id
_entity.type
_entity.pdbx_description
1 polymer ?
#
loop_
_entity_poly.entity_id
_entity_poly.type
_entity_poly.pdbx_seq_one_letter_code
_entity_poly.pdbx_strand_id
1 'polypeptide(L)'
;MSMWQQLGAEAGNQVLEVGTGTGYSTALGAHRLGDANLTSIEYDPQVAERAAAALKAAGHTPRLLTGDGLGGAPDGGAFDRLIATCSVRYLPMAWLHQVKPGRTRRLSASRSPRRASGSGSAPRTAPAGTCRSDPPPPQRRKSTRPTSCAVQGLRYDAADHQVDGDATT
;
A
#
# COMPACT_ATOMS: atom_id res chain seq x y z
N MET A 1 14.59 17.90 -12.60
CA MET A 1 13.80 16.71 -13.01
C MET A 1 12.70 16.49 -11.99
N SER A 2 11.43 16.45 -12.41
CA SER A 2 10.29 16.26 -11.50
C SER A 2 10.07 14.78 -11.14
N MET A 3 9.36 14.51 -10.04
CA MET A 3 9.03 13.15 -9.58
C MET A 3 8.37 12.29 -10.68
N TRP A 4 7.42 12.88 -11.42
CA TRP A 4 6.71 12.22 -12.51
C TRP A 4 7.62 11.85 -13.70
N GLN A 5 8.70 12.58 -13.93
CA GLN A 5 9.72 12.22 -14.93
C GLN A 5 10.57 11.04 -14.46
N GLN A 6 10.94 11.01 -13.18
CA GLN A 6 11.72 9.90 -12.61
C GLN A 6 10.92 8.58 -12.59
N LEU A 7 9.60 8.68 -12.41
CA LEU A 7 8.69 7.54 -12.55
C LEU A 7 8.67 6.98 -13.98
N GLY A 8 9.11 7.75 -14.99
CA GLY A 8 8.99 7.38 -16.40
C GLY A 8 7.52 7.27 -16.81
N ALA A 9 6.69 8.21 -16.32
CA ALA A 9 5.28 8.30 -16.66
C ALA A 9 5.14 9.09 -17.98
N GLU A 10 4.62 8.38 -18.99
CA GLU A 10 4.37 8.88 -20.33
C GLU A 10 2.87 9.14 -20.53
N ALA A 11 2.53 9.95 -21.54
CA ALA A 11 1.14 10.20 -21.88
C ALA A 11 0.42 8.87 -22.20
N GLY A 12 -0.81 8.72 -21.67
CA GLY A 12 -1.60 7.49 -21.82
C GLY A 12 -1.30 6.39 -20.81
N ASN A 13 -0.30 6.54 -19.94
CA ASN A 13 -0.13 5.62 -18.81
C ASN A 13 -1.21 5.85 -17.75
N GLN A 14 -1.90 4.79 -17.34
CA GLN A 14 -2.75 4.76 -16.17
C GLN A 14 -1.86 4.67 -14.91
N VAL A 15 -1.95 5.65 -14.03
CA VAL A 15 -1.06 5.76 -12.86
C VAL A 15 -1.85 5.81 -11.55
N LEU A 16 -1.38 5.03 -10.59
CA LEU A 16 -1.85 5.08 -9.20
C LEU A 16 -0.87 5.91 -8.36
N GLU A 17 -1.37 6.93 -7.67
CA GLU A 17 -0.68 7.67 -6.63
C GLU A 17 -1.25 7.26 -5.25
N VAL A 18 -0.36 6.94 -4.30
CA VAL A 18 -0.72 6.69 -2.91
C VAL A 18 -0.19 7.82 -2.03
N GLY A 19 -1.12 8.59 -1.47
CA GLY A 19 -0.87 9.80 -0.69
C GLY A 19 -1.17 11.07 -1.50
N THR A 20 -2.45 11.43 -1.66
CA THR A 20 -2.85 12.68 -2.32
C THR A 20 -2.32 13.92 -1.56
N GLY A 21 -2.32 13.87 -0.22
CA GLY A 21 -1.82 14.95 0.62
C GLY A 21 -2.52 16.28 0.33
N THR A 22 -1.76 17.31 -0.05
CA THR A 22 -2.33 18.63 -0.40
C THR A 22 -2.93 18.69 -1.81
N GLY A 23 -2.73 17.66 -2.64
CA GLY A 23 -3.12 17.64 -4.05
C GLY A 23 -2.11 18.30 -4.99
N TYR A 24 -1.00 18.87 -4.51
CA TYR A 24 -0.01 19.51 -5.38
C TYR A 24 0.68 18.53 -6.35
N SER A 25 1.20 17.42 -5.83
CA SER A 25 1.80 16.36 -6.66
C SER A 25 0.78 15.81 -7.65
N THR A 26 -0.44 15.57 -7.17
CA THR A 26 -1.57 15.07 -7.96
C THR A 26 -1.92 16.02 -9.10
N ALA A 27 -1.94 17.34 -8.88
CA ALA A 27 -2.19 18.33 -9.93
C ALA A 27 -1.10 18.28 -11.01
N LEU A 28 0.18 18.17 -10.63
CA LEU A 28 1.28 18.03 -11.58
C LEU A 28 1.17 16.72 -12.39
N GLY A 29 0.75 15.63 -11.74
CA GLY A 29 0.51 14.35 -12.40
C GLY A 29 -0.65 14.45 -13.39
N ALA A 30 -1.77 15.05 -12.95
CA ALA A 30 -2.97 15.25 -13.74
C ALA A 30 -2.71 16.14 -14.97
N HIS A 31 -1.95 17.22 -14.80
CA HIS A 31 -1.52 18.06 -15.93
C HIS A 31 -0.66 17.29 -16.94
N ARG A 32 0.21 16.38 -16.48
CA ARG A 32 1.11 15.62 -17.36
C ARG A 32 0.44 14.44 -18.05
N LEU A 33 -0.41 13.71 -17.34
CA LEU A 33 -0.99 12.43 -17.77
C LEU A 33 -2.42 12.59 -18.30
N GLY A 34 -3.10 13.66 -17.90
CA GLY A 34 -4.55 13.82 -18.03
C GLY A 34 -5.28 13.26 -16.81
N ASP A 35 -6.34 13.95 -16.37
CA ASP A 35 -7.14 13.59 -15.20
C ASP A 35 -7.65 12.14 -15.25
N ALA A 36 -8.08 11.67 -16.43
CA ALA A 36 -8.61 10.31 -16.64
C ALA A 36 -7.57 9.19 -16.50
N ASN A 37 -6.28 9.55 -16.45
CA ASN A 37 -5.17 8.60 -16.36
C ASN A 37 -4.52 8.58 -14.97
N LEU A 38 -5.03 9.38 -14.02
CA LEU A 38 -4.50 9.45 -12.66
C LEU A 38 -5.59 9.07 -11.65
N THR A 39 -5.27 8.07 -10.84
CA THR A 39 -6.01 7.76 -9.62
C THR A 39 -5.13 8.08 -8.42
N SER A 40 -5.64 8.81 -7.43
CA SER A 40 -4.91 9.14 -6.20
C SER A 40 -5.70 8.72 -4.96
N ILE A 41 -5.02 8.12 -3.97
CA ILE A 41 -5.64 7.62 -2.73
C ILE A 41 -5.10 8.39 -1.54
N GLU A 42 -5.99 8.82 -0.64
CA GLU A 42 -5.65 9.45 0.63
C GLU A 42 -6.31 8.72 1.81
N TYR A 43 -5.56 8.54 2.89
CA TYR A 43 -6.03 7.82 4.08
C TYR A 43 -6.95 8.68 4.95
N ASP A 44 -6.62 9.96 5.11
CA ASP A 44 -7.38 10.89 5.95
C ASP A 44 -8.51 11.57 5.13
N PRO A 45 -9.80 11.37 5.48
CA PRO A 45 -10.92 11.98 4.77
C PRO A 45 -10.89 13.51 4.73
N GLN A 46 -10.47 14.17 5.82
CA GLN A 46 -10.42 15.63 5.89
C GLN A 46 -9.29 16.19 5.01
N VAL A 47 -8.20 15.44 4.87
CA VAL A 47 -7.13 15.79 3.92
C VAL A 47 -7.61 15.57 2.49
N ALA A 48 -8.29 14.45 2.21
CA ALA A 48 -8.83 14.13 0.90
C ALA A 48 -9.81 15.21 0.40
N GLU A 49 -10.73 15.66 1.24
CA GLU A 49 -11.69 16.73 0.91
C GLU A 49 -10.99 18.05 0.57
N ARG A 50 -9.99 18.45 1.37
CA ARG A 50 -9.20 19.66 1.11
C ARG A 50 -8.41 19.55 -0.18
N ALA A 51 -7.83 18.39 -0.46
CA ALA A 51 -7.11 18.11 -1.70
C ALA A 51 -8.04 18.17 -2.91
N ALA A 52 -9.24 17.58 -2.82
CA ALA A 52 -10.25 17.63 -3.87
C ALA A 52 -10.67 19.06 -4.20
N ALA A 53 -10.89 19.89 -3.17
CA ALA A 53 -11.19 21.31 -3.35
C ALA A 53 -10.04 22.07 -4.03
N ALA A 54 -8.80 21.85 -3.59
CA ALA A 54 -7.61 22.47 -4.17
C ALA A 54 -7.39 22.05 -5.63
N LEU A 55 -7.54 20.77 -5.94
CA LEU A 55 -7.44 20.23 -7.29
C LEU A 55 -8.49 20.83 -8.21
N LYS A 56 -9.75 20.88 -7.77
CA LYS A 56 -10.84 21.49 -8.54
C LYS A 56 -10.58 22.97 -8.79
N ALA A 57 -10.09 23.71 -7.80
CA ALA A 57 -9.71 25.12 -7.96
C ALA A 57 -8.56 25.31 -8.96
N ALA A 58 -7.66 24.33 -9.07
CA ALA A 58 -6.60 24.29 -10.07
C ALA A 58 -7.06 23.76 -11.45
N GLY A 59 -8.34 23.42 -11.63
CA GLY A 59 -8.89 22.91 -12.87
C GLY A 59 -8.66 21.41 -13.12
N HIS A 60 -8.32 20.65 -12.09
CA HIS A 60 -8.05 19.22 -12.17
C HIS A 60 -9.10 18.40 -11.40
N THR A 61 -9.55 17.32 -12.03
CA THR A 61 -10.55 16.37 -11.50
C THR A 61 -10.13 14.91 -11.72
N PRO A 62 -8.91 14.50 -11.29
CA PRO A 62 -8.52 13.10 -11.34
C PRO A 62 -9.40 12.25 -10.42
N ARG A 63 -9.36 10.93 -10.59
CA ARG A 63 -10.09 10.02 -9.70
C ARG A 63 -9.46 10.04 -8.32
N LEU A 64 -10.19 10.51 -7.32
CA LEU A 64 -9.76 10.51 -5.91
C LEU A 64 -10.48 9.41 -5.13
N LEU A 65 -9.71 8.70 -4.30
CA LEU A 65 -10.22 7.67 -3.40
C LEU A 65 -9.83 8.01 -1.96
N THR A 66 -10.73 7.76 -1.02
CA THR A 66 -10.46 7.89 0.41
C THR A 66 -10.42 6.50 1.03
N GLY A 67 -9.31 6.14 1.67
CA GLY A 67 -9.13 4.84 2.30
C GLY A 67 -7.68 4.41 2.46
N ASP A 68 -7.47 3.18 2.93
CA ASP A 68 -6.13 2.62 3.11
C ASP A 68 -5.46 2.31 1.77
N GLY A 69 -4.54 3.18 1.37
CA GLY A 69 -3.74 3.03 0.17
C GLY A 69 -2.81 1.81 0.16
N LEU A 70 -2.58 1.12 1.28
CA LEU A 70 -1.85 -0.16 1.30
C LEU A 70 -2.59 -1.25 0.50
N GLY A 71 -3.92 -1.17 0.43
CA GLY A 71 -4.76 -2.04 -0.40
C GLY A 71 -4.77 -1.67 -1.89
N GLY A 72 -4.20 -0.53 -2.26
CA GLY A 72 -4.31 0.02 -3.61
C GLY A 72 -5.75 0.43 -3.95
N ALA A 73 -6.06 0.49 -5.25
CA ALA A 73 -7.41 0.83 -5.69
C ALA A 73 -8.37 -0.38 -5.47
N PRO A 74 -9.56 -0.16 -4.89
CA PRO A 74 -10.46 -1.25 -4.47
C PRO A 74 -11.08 -2.03 -5.63
N ASP A 75 -11.11 -1.44 -6.83
CA ASP A 75 -11.53 -2.09 -8.06
C ASP A 75 -10.44 -2.96 -8.69
N GLY A 76 -9.26 -3.06 -8.06
CA GLY A 76 -8.16 -3.89 -8.54
C GLY A 76 -7.54 -3.39 -9.85
N GLY A 77 -7.68 -2.09 -10.16
CA GLY A 77 -7.30 -1.49 -11.44
C GLY A 77 -5.93 -1.89 -11.98
N ALA A 78 -5.79 -1.95 -13.30
CA ALA A 78 -4.56 -2.31 -14.00
C ALA A 78 -3.74 -1.06 -14.35
N PHE A 79 -2.85 -0.65 -13.45
CA PHE A 79 -2.01 0.54 -13.62
C PHE A 79 -0.71 0.22 -14.37
N ASP A 80 -0.25 1.13 -15.21
CA ASP A 80 1.04 1.04 -15.89
C ASP A 80 2.19 1.47 -14.98
N ARG A 81 1.93 2.39 -14.05
CA ARG A 81 2.89 2.92 -13.07
C ARG A 81 2.22 3.12 -11.71
N LEU A 82 3.03 3.10 -10.65
CA LEU A 82 2.58 3.43 -9.32
C LEU A 82 3.61 4.28 -8.58
N ILE A 83 3.14 5.28 -7.87
CA ILE A 83 3.96 6.11 -7.01
C ILE A 83 3.33 6.26 -5.64
N ALA A 84 4.15 6.16 -4.60
CA ALA A 84 3.75 6.44 -3.23
C ALA A 84 4.54 7.66 -2.74
N THR A 85 3.81 8.71 -2.39
CA THR A 85 4.33 9.92 -1.76
C THR A 85 4.36 9.80 -0.23
N CYS A 86 3.78 8.73 0.30
CA CYS A 86 3.89 8.32 1.69
C CYS A 86 5.08 7.38 1.91
N SER A 87 5.47 7.21 3.18
CA SER A 87 6.47 6.22 3.56
C SER A 87 5.83 4.91 3.98
N VAL A 88 6.33 3.81 3.40
CA VAL A 88 5.89 2.45 3.76
C VAL A 88 7.04 1.64 4.37
N ARG A 89 6.70 0.67 5.22
CA ARG A 89 7.68 -0.21 5.89
C ARG A 89 8.15 -1.35 4.99
N TYR A 90 7.22 -1.86 4.20
CA TYR A 90 7.42 -2.91 3.21
C TYR A 90 6.59 -2.54 1.98
N LEU A 91 6.92 -3.17 0.85
CA LEU A 91 6.17 -2.99 -0.38
C LEU A 91 4.89 -3.82 -0.31
N PRO A 92 3.68 -3.23 -0.35
CA PRO A 92 2.44 -3.99 -0.31
C PRO A 92 2.28 -4.88 -1.55
N MET A 93 1.85 -6.13 -1.35
CA MET A 93 1.61 -7.07 -2.46
C MET A 93 0.46 -6.60 -3.37
N ALA A 94 -0.54 -5.92 -2.82
CA ALA A 94 -1.64 -5.35 -3.59
C ALA A 94 -1.14 -4.42 -4.70
N TRP A 95 -0.13 -3.59 -4.41
CA TRP A 95 0.49 -2.71 -5.41
C TRP A 95 1.14 -3.49 -6.54
N LEU A 96 1.81 -4.59 -6.22
CA LEU A 96 2.46 -5.44 -7.22
C LEU A 96 1.44 -6.16 -8.11
N HIS A 97 0.27 -6.52 -7.58
CA HIS A 97 -0.79 -7.18 -8.34
C HIS A 97 -1.58 -6.20 -9.23
N GLN A 98 -1.73 -4.96 -8.80
CA GLN A 98 -2.46 -3.93 -9.55
C GLN A 98 -1.60 -3.23 -10.61
N VAL A 99 -0.27 -3.35 -10.56
CA VAL A 99 0.59 -2.83 -11.62
C VAL A 99 0.81 -3.90 -12.69
N LYS A 100 0.48 -3.58 -13.95
CA LYS A 100 0.59 -4.50 -15.07
C LYS A 100 2.00 -5.12 -15.15
N PRO A 101 2.11 -6.45 -15.30
CA PRO A 101 3.39 -7.10 -15.53
C PRO A 101 3.93 -6.71 -16.91
N GLY A 102 5.18 -6.23 -16.98
CA GLY A 102 5.83 -5.82 -18.23
C GLY A 102 7.22 -5.22 -18.02
N ARG A 103 7.98 -5.02 -19.12
CA ARG A 103 9.39 -4.57 -19.13
C ARG A 103 9.66 -3.24 -18.39
N THR A 104 8.63 -2.47 -18.04
CA THR A 104 8.77 -1.12 -17.47
C THR A 104 8.06 -0.93 -16.13
N ARG A 105 7.73 -2.00 -15.38
CA ARG A 105 7.16 -1.89 -14.03
C ARG A 105 8.03 -0.98 -13.15
N ARG A 106 7.59 0.27 -12.95
CA ARG A 106 8.26 1.25 -12.09
C ARG A 106 7.35 1.60 -10.94
N LEU A 107 7.86 1.32 -9.76
CA LEU A 107 7.25 1.62 -8.48
C LEU A 107 8.22 2.49 -7.71
N SER A 108 7.76 3.67 -7.31
CA SER A 108 8.53 4.59 -6.48
C SER A 108 7.84 4.72 -5.13
N ALA A 109 8.54 4.40 -4.05
CA ALA A 109 8.02 4.53 -2.69
C ALA A 109 9.15 4.84 -1.71
N SER A 110 8.92 5.79 -0.81
CA SER A 110 9.86 6.06 0.27
C SER A 110 9.76 4.97 1.35
N ARG A 111 10.90 4.48 1.85
CA ARG A 111 10.95 3.45 2.91
C ARG A 111 11.37 4.07 4.23
N SER A 112 10.59 3.90 5.28
CA SER A 112 11.02 4.29 6.62
C SER A 112 12.05 3.28 7.14
N PRO A 113 13.24 3.71 7.61
CA PRO A 113 14.20 2.80 8.21
C PRO A 113 13.61 2.15 9.45
N ARG A 114 14.00 0.89 9.70
CA ARG A 114 13.62 0.18 10.91
C ARG A 114 14.34 0.85 12.08
N ARG A 115 13.60 1.51 12.99
CA ARG A 115 14.18 1.88 14.29
C ARG A 115 14.46 0.56 15.01
N ALA A 116 15.72 0.17 15.11
CA ALA A 116 16.12 -0.97 15.93
C ALA A 116 15.85 -0.59 17.38
N SER A 117 14.75 -1.09 17.95
CA SER A 117 14.60 -1.12 19.41
C SER A 117 15.51 -2.22 19.94
N GLY A 118 16.81 -1.92 20.02
CA GLY A 118 17.80 -2.78 20.65
C GLY A 118 17.83 -2.56 22.16
N SER A 119 16.94 -3.19 22.90
CA SER A 119 17.25 -3.62 24.28
C SER A 119 17.58 -5.11 24.22
N GLY A 120 18.76 -5.42 23.66
CA GLY A 120 19.28 -6.78 23.59
C GLY A 120 20.70 -6.77 24.13
N SER A 121 20.87 -7.16 25.39
CA SER A 121 22.18 -7.50 25.94
C SER A 121 22.85 -8.52 25.04
N ALA A 122 24.10 -8.27 24.65
CA ALA A 122 24.90 -9.20 23.87
C ALA A 122 24.89 -10.61 24.53
N PRO A 123 24.78 -11.71 23.75
CA PRO A 123 25.02 -13.03 24.30
C PRO A 123 26.51 -13.15 24.64
N ARG A 124 26.81 -13.23 25.95
CA ARG A 124 28.15 -13.65 26.41
C ARG A 124 28.32 -15.11 25.98
N THR A 125 29.33 -15.37 25.16
CA THR A 125 29.82 -16.71 24.86
C THR A 125 30.29 -17.40 26.14
N ALA A 126 29.68 -18.54 26.47
CA ALA A 126 30.16 -19.45 27.50
C ALA A 126 30.79 -20.70 26.81
N PRO A 127 31.89 -21.26 27.35
CA PRO A 127 32.55 -22.40 26.74
C PRO A 127 31.78 -23.71 26.96
N ALA A 128 32.03 -24.67 26.07
CA ALA A 128 31.38 -25.98 25.99
C ALA A 128 31.43 -26.75 27.33
N GLY A 129 30.26 -27.18 27.78
CA GLY A 129 30.03 -28.02 28.95
C GLY A 129 28.85 -28.96 28.70
N THR A 130 28.99 -30.20 29.14
CA THR A 130 28.27 -31.41 28.74
C THR A 130 26.76 -31.42 29.04
N CYS A 131 25.98 -31.97 28.11
CA CYS A 131 24.53 -32.17 28.23
C CYS A 131 24.18 -33.14 29.36
N ARG A 132 23.49 -32.65 30.39
CA ARG A 132 22.58 -33.44 31.22
C ARG A 132 21.18 -32.84 31.08
N SER A 133 20.22 -33.69 30.72
CA SER A 133 18.83 -33.33 30.44
C SER A 133 18.05 -33.17 31.74
N ASP A 134 17.69 -31.92 32.06
CA ASP A 134 16.68 -31.60 33.07
C ASP A 134 15.26 -31.64 32.47
N PRO A 135 14.24 -32.09 33.23
CA PRO A 135 12.85 -32.09 32.77
C PRO A 135 12.29 -30.66 32.66
N PRO A 136 11.34 -30.40 31.72
CA PRO A 136 10.82 -29.06 31.49
C PRO A 136 9.93 -28.57 32.66
N PRO A 137 9.96 -27.26 32.99
CA PRO A 137 9.11 -26.68 34.04
C PRO A 137 7.63 -26.58 33.61
N PRO A 138 6.68 -26.55 34.57
CA PRO A 138 5.25 -26.61 34.29
C PRO A 138 4.72 -25.34 33.60
N GLN A 139 3.93 -25.54 32.54
CA GLN A 139 3.33 -24.46 31.75
C GLN A 139 2.23 -23.72 32.54
N ARG A 140 2.44 -22.42 32.78
CA ARG A 140 1.45 -21.52 33.37
C ARG A 140 0.44 -21.07 32.30
N ARG A 141 -0.84 -21.36 32.53
CA ARG A 141 -1.96 -21.02 31.63
C ARG A 141 -2.08 -19.51 31.42
N LYS A 142 -2.32 -19.11 30.16
CA LYS A 142 -2.52 -17.73 29.70
C LYS A 142 -3.86 -17.18 30.24
N SER A 143 -3.81 -16.04 30.91
CA SER A 143 -4.99 -15.26 31.30
C SER A 143 -5.40 -14.35 30.15
N THR A 144 -6.62 -14.56 29.67
CA THR A 144 -7.34 -13.74 28.70
C THR A 144 -7.89 -12.46 29.35
N ARG A 145 -7.63 -11.29 28.76
CA ARG A 145 -8.57 -10.15 28.79
C ARG A 145 -8.64 -9.55 27.38
N PRO A 146 -9.83 -9.50 26.77
CA PRO A 146 -10.07 -8.72 25.57
C PRO A 146 -10.47 -7.31 25.97
N THR A 147 -9.83 -6.28 25.40
CA THR A 147 -10.45 -4.95 25.33
C THR A 147 -10.98 -4.80 23.91
N SER A 148 -12.29 -5.04 23.80
CA SER A 148 -13.11 -4.77 22.63
C SER A 148 -13.26 -3.27 22.39
N CYS A 149 -13.12 -2.84 21.15
CA CYS A 149 -14.07 -1.89 20.57
C CYS A 149 -14.32 -2.33 19.14
N ALA A 150 -15.51 -2.90 18.93
CA ALA A 150 -15.99 -3.33 17.63
C ALA A 150 -16.49 -2.11 16.86
N VAL A 151 -16.12 -2.01 15.59
CA VAL A 151 -16.98 -1.44 14.56
C VAL A 151 -17.16 -2.54 13.52
N GLN A 152 -18.34 -3.17 13.58
CA GLN A 152 -18.94 -3.95 12.49
C GLN A 152 -18.95 -3.08 11.23
N GLY A 153 -18.78 -3.56 10.01
CA GLY A 153 -18.65 -4.89 9.48
C GLY A 153 -18.85 -4.73 7.97
N LEU A 154 -17.89 -5.15 7.16
CA LEU A 154 -18.09 -5.41 5.74
C LEU A 154 -17.30 -6.69 5.43
N ARG A 155 -18.04 -7.80 5.39
CA ARG A 155 -17.54 -9.05 4.81
C ARG A 155 -17.58 -8.85 3.29
N TYR A 156 -16.45 -8.94 2.63
CA TYR A 156 -16.44 -9.23 1.20
C TYR A 156 -16.37 -10.75 1.06
N ASP A 157 -17.51 -11.35 0.69
CA ASP A 157 -17.55 -12.72 0.19
C ASP A 157 -16.89 -12.71 -1.21
N ALA A 158 -15.71 -13.33 -1.30
CA ALA A 158 -15.12 -13.68 -2.58
C ALA A 158 -15.81 -14.96 -3.07
N ALA A 159 -16.92 -14.82 -3.79
CA ALA A 159 -17.54 -15.93 -4.50
C ALA A 159 -16.83 -16.14 -5.84
N ASP A 160 -16.45 -17.39 -6.06
CA ASP A 160 -15.85 -17.96 -7.25
C ASP A 160 -16.48 -17.48 -8.56
N HIS A 161 -15.65 -17.06 -9.52
CA HIS A 161 -15.98 -17.14 -10.94
C HIS A 161 -14.93 -18.00 -11.62
N GLN A 162 -15.26 -19.30 -11.70
CA GLN A 162 -14.67 -20.23 -12.63
C GLN A 162 -15.14 -19.85 -14.04
N VAL A 163 -14.18 -19.46 -14.89
CA VAL A 163 -14.41 -19.29 -16.32
C VAL A 163 -14.14 -20.65 -16.96
N ASP A 164 -15.18 -21.44 -17.16
CA ASP A 164 -15.14 -22.59 -18.06
C ASP A 164 -15.44 -22.09 -19.47
N GLY A 165 -14.38 -22.07 -20.29
CA GLY A 165 -14.50 -21.90 -21.73
C GLY A 165 -14.67 -23.26 -22.40
N ASP A 166 -15.67 -23.37 -23.27
CA ASP A 166 -15.57 -24.16 -24.50
C ASP A 166 -16.61 -23.62 -25.49
N ALA A 167 -16.14 -23.20 -26.66
CA ALA A 167 -16.96 -22.89 -27.81
C ALA A 167 -16.44 -23.75 -28.96
N THR A 168 -17.06 -24.91 -29.13
CA THR A 168 -16.93 -25.74 -30.34
C THR A 168 -18.32 -26.22 -30.75
N THR A 169 -18.64 -25.95 -32.03
CA THR A 169 -19.78 -26.41 -32.86
C THR A 169 -20.92 -25.41 -33.04
#